data_AF-L8P1B8-F1
#
_entry.id   AF-L8P1B8-F1
#
_cell.length_a   1.000
_cell.length_b   1.000
_cell.length_c   1.000
_cell.angle_alpha   90.00
_cell.angle_beta   90.00
_cell.angle_gamma   90.00
#
_symmetry.space_group_name_H-M   'P 1'
#
loop_
_entity.id
_entity.type
_entity.pdbx_description
1 polymer ?
#
loop_
_entity_poly.entity_id
_entity_poly.type
_entity_poly.pdbx_seq_one_letter_code
_entity_poly.pdbx_strand_id
1 'polypeptide(L)'
;MCCAGSPPTRWHAAPDTHGGPVTRVGSGTVNDPSAKTSHEVDVAAHGEDGDGREALLGIGEAKWNDVMGAGHLERLRRIRTLLTTRGTATEATRPHCFSGAGFTDELHHLARNDPAIQLIDLTRLCHGE
;
A
#
# COMPACT_ATOMS: atom_id res chain seq x y z
N MET A 1 -9.45 -10.01 -38.43
CA MET A 1 -8.27 -9.12 -38.42
C MET A 1 -7.54 -9.39 -37.12
N CYS A 2 -6.40 -10.08 -37.18
CA CYS A 2 -5.67 -10.57 -36.02
C CYS A 2 -4.85 -9.44 -35.40
N CYS A 3 -5.02 -9.18 -34.10
CA CYS A 3 -4.02 -8.49 -33.29
C CYS A 3 -3.49 -9.49 -32.26
N ALA A 4 -2.20 -9.79 -32.38
CA ALA A 4 -1.46 -10.73 -31.58
C ALA A 4 -1.02 -10.14 -30.24
N GLY A 5 -1.01 -10.97 -29.20
CA GLY A 5 -0.11 -10.84 -28.05
C GLY A 5 -0.59 -10.01 -26.86
N SER A 6 -1.62 -10.47 -26.14
CA SER A 6 -1.82 -10.04 -24.75
C SER A 6 -0.71 -10.62 -23.86
N PRO A 7 0.11 -9.82 -23.16
CA PRO A 7 0.90 -10.33 -22.05
C PRO A 7 -0.04 -10.65 -20.86
N PRO A 8 0.35 -11.57 -19.97
CA PRO A 8 -0.52 -12.07 -18.91
C PRO A 8 -0.82 -10.97 -17.89
N THR A 9 -2.06 -10.99 -17.41
CA THR A 9 -2.65 -10.25 -16.29
C THR A 9 -1.63 -9.95 -15.19
N ARG A 10 -1.03 -8.77 -15.19
CA ARG A 10 -0.07 -8.35 -14.17
C ARG A 10 -0.37 -6.90 -13.84
N TRP A 11 -0.72 -6.66 -12.57
CA TRP A 11 -0.95 -5.36 -11.93
C TRP A 11 -2.37 -4.78 -12.06
N HIS A 12 -3.20 -5.05 -11.04
CA HIS A 12 -4.53 -4.46 -10.86
C HIS A 12 -4.48 -3.03 -10.28
N ALA A 13 -3.41 -2.28 -10.46
CA ALA A 13 -3.38 -0.90 -9.98
C ALA A 13 -2.47 -0.07 -10.86
N ALA A 14 -2.96 1.11 -11.25
CA ALA A 14 -2.19 2.08 -12.02
C ALA A 14 -0.89 2.44 -11.28
N PRO A 15 0.25 2.68 -11.98
CA PRO A 15 1.52 3.05 -11.37
C PRO A 15 1.41 4.24 -10.39
N ASP A 16 0.53 5.20 -10.69
CA ASP A 16 0.28 6.37 -9.84
C ASP A 16 -0.25 6.01 -8.44
N THR A 17 -0.83 4.83 -8.25
CA THR A 17 -1.25 4.31 -6.93
C THR A 17 -0.04 4.12 -6.00
N HIS A 18 1.08 3.69 -6.56
CA HIS A 18 2.30 3.35 -5.81
C HIS A 18 3.34 4.47 -5.86
N GLY A 19 3.20 5.43 -6.78
CA GLY A 19 4.20 6.45 -7.03
C GLY A 19 5.35 5.98 -7.92
N GLY A 20 5.14 4.88 -8.67
CA GLY A 20 6.11 4.25 -9.55
C GLY A 20 5.65 2.87 -10.04
N PRO A 21 6.32 2.28 -11.03
CA PRO A 21 6.02 0.93 -11.50
C PRO A 21 6.41 -0.12 -10.45
N VAL A 22 5.45 -0.93 -10.03
CA VAL A 22 5.68 -2.07 -9.12
C VAL A 22 6.29 -3.23 -9.89
N THR A 23 7.39 -3.77 -9.38
CA THR A 23 8.08 -4.93 -9.96
C THR A 23 7.86 -6.20 -9.15
N ARG A 24 7.68 -6.06 -7.82
CA ARG A 24 7.53 -7.16 -6.87
C ARG A 24 6.63 -6.77 -5.71
N VAL A 25 5.79 -7.69 -5.26
CA VAL A 25 4.99 -7.56 -4.04
C VAL A 25 5.35 -8.69 -3.09
N GLY A 26 5.48 -8.38 -1.81
CA GLY A 26 5.69 -9.35 -0.73
C GLY A 26 4.85 -9.04 0.50
N SER A 27 5.12 -9.75 1.59
CA SER A 27 4.54 -9.52 2.92
C SER A 27 5.61 -9.78 3.98
N GLY A 28 5.37 -9.39 5.23
CA GLY A 28 6.26 -9.72 6.33
C GLY A 28 5.97 -8.98 7.62
N THR A 29 6.85 -9.17 8.60
CA THR A 29 6.69 -8.65 9.96
C THR A 29 7.71 -7.55 10.26
N VAL A 30 7.27 -6.47 10.91
CA VAL A 30 8.12 -5.36 11.37
C VAL A 30 8.07 -5.26 12.89
N ASN A 31 9.21 -5.54 13.54
CA ASN A 31 9.33 -5.39 15.00
C ASN A 31 9.21 -3.92 15.42
N ASP A 32 8.46 -3.66 16.49
CA ASP A 32 8.39 -2.38 17.21
C ASP A 32 8.93 -2.57 18.63
N PRO A 33 10.25 -2.33 18.86
CA PRO A 33 10.85 -2.54 20.16
C PRO A 33 10.26 -1.65 21.26
N SER A 34 9.82 -0.44 20.92
CA SER A 34 9.30 0.50 21.91
C SER A 34 7.92 0.10 22.43
N ALA A 35 7.08 -0.45 21.55
CA ALA A 35 5.78 -1.01 21.93
C ALA A 35 5.87 -2.50 22.34
N LYS A 36 7.07 -3.11 22.28
CA LYS A 36 7.31 -4.54 22.56
C LYS A 36 6.37 -5.46 21.80
N THR A 37 6.11 -5.13 20.53
CA THR A 37 5.20 -5.88 19.65
C THR A 37 5.82 -6.02 18.27
N SER A 38 5.14 -6.77 17.41
CA SER A 38 5.47 -6.90 15.99
C SER A 38 4.23 -6.59 15.15
N HIS A 39 4.46 -5.96 14.02
CA HIS A 39 3.41 -5.54 13.10
C HIS A 39 3.49 -6.32 11.79
N GLU A 40 2.43 -7.00 11.40
CA GLU A 40 2.28 -7.57 10.06
C GLU A 40 2.08 -6.49 8.99
N VAL A 41 2.74 -6.68 7.86
CA VAL A 41 2.56 -5.95 6.61
C VAL A 41 2.08 -6.98 5.59
N ASP A 42 0.80 -6.88 5.21
CA ASP A 42 0.18 -7.81 4.28
C ASP A 42 0.67 -7.58 2.85
N VAL A 43 1.02 -6.33 2.54
CA VAL A 43 1.50 -5.90 1.22
C VAL A 43 2.74 -5.02 1.38
N ALA A 44 3.85 -5.41 0.77
CA ALA A 44 5.05 -4.60 0.58
C ALA A 44 5.34 -4.50 -0.92
N ALA A 45 5.05 -3.35 -1.51
CA ALA A 45 5.21 -3.12 -2.95
C ALA A 45 6.59 -2.51 -3.23
N HIS A 46 7.41 -3.25 -3.96
CA HIS A 46 8.73 -2.82 -4.41
C HIS A 46 8.69 -2.49 -5.91
N GLY A 47 9.48 -1.51 -6.30
CA GLY A 47 9.53 -1.05 -7.68
C GLY A 47 10.60 0.01 -7.88
N GLU A 48 10.46 0.78 -8.95
CA GLU A 48 11.33 1.92 -9.23
C GLU A 48 10.65 3.21 -8.75
N ASP A 49 11.39 4.06 -8.04
CA ASP A 49 10.94 5.40 -7.69
C ASP A 49 10.97 6.36 -8.91
N GLY A 50 10.63 7.64 -8.70
CA GLY A 50 10.62 8.64 -9.77
C GLY A 50 11.98 8.90 -10.42
N ASP A 51 13.08 8.47 -9.79
CA ASP A 51 14.45 8.55 -10.31
C ASP A 51 14.92 7.23 -10.96
N GLY A 52 14.05 6.21 -11.02
CA GLY A 52 14.39 4.88 -11.54
C GLY A 52 15.17 4.00 -10.58
N ARG A 53 15.20 4.30 -9.27
CA ARG A 53 15.93 3.51 -8.26
C ARG A 53 15.03 2.48 -7.61
N GLU A 54 15.57 1.29 -7.29
CA GLU A 54 14.82 0.28 -6.54
C GLU A 54 14.44 0.81 -5.14
N ALA A 55 13.14 0.78 -4.84
CA ALA A 55 12.59 1.33 -3.61
C ALA A 55 11.38 0.53 -3.12
N LEU A 56 11.05 0.71 -1.83
CA LEU A 56 9.77 0.31 -1.26
C LEU A 56 8.74 1.42 -1.52
N LEU A 57 7.88 1.20 -2.52
CA LEU A 57 6.89 2.17 -3.00
C LEU A 57 5.66 2.25 -2.08
N GLY A 58 5.28 1.14 -1.44
CA GLY A 58 4.15 1.14 -0.53
C GLY A 58 4.13 -0.02 0.46
N ILE A 59 3.39 0.18 1.54
CA ILE A 59 3.08 -0.82 2.55
C ILE A 59 1.59 -0.83 2.81
N GLY A 60 1.00 -2.00 3.03
CA GLY A 60 -0.43 -2.12 3.18
C GLY A 60 -0.91 -3.17 4.18
N GLU A 61 -2.16 -2.98 4.57
CA GLU A 61 -2.94 -3.86 5.44
C GLU A 61 -4.26 -4.19 4.76
N ALA A 62 -4.67 -5.46 4.84
CA ALA A 62 -5.88 -5.96 4.21
C ALA A 62 -6.90 -6.48 5.23
N LYS A 63 -8.16 -6.07 5.06
CA LYS A 63 -9.30 -6.53 5.86
C LYS A 63 -10.45 -6.96 4.97
N TRP A 64 -10.93 -8.19 5.14
CA TRP A 64 -12.07 -8.68 4.36
C TRP A 64 -13.42 -8.21 4.92
N ASN A 65 -13.63 -8.34 6.23
CA ASN A 65 -14.94 -8.11 6.88
C ASN A 65 -14.94 -6.91 7.83
N ASP A 66 -14.00 -5.98 7.70
CA ASP A 66 -13.87 -4.86 8.64
C ASP A 66 -13.75 -3.51 7.94
N VAL A 67 -14.47 -2.52 8.47
CA VAL A 67 -14.43 -1.14 7.96
C VAL A 67 -13.17 -0.48 8.50
N MET A 68 -12.22 -0.17 7.62
CA MET A 68 -10.96 0.40 8.04
C MET A 68 -11.12 1.89 8.42
N GLY A 69 -10.78 2.23 9.66
CA GLY A 69 -10.67 3.62 10.13
C GLY A 69 -9.24 4.14 10.32
N ALA A 70 -9.11 5.35 10.85
CA ALA A 70 -7.84 6.05 11.05
C ALA A 70 -6.81 5.27 11.88
N GLY A 71 -7.24 4.45 12.84
CA GLY A 71 -6.34 3.60 13.63
C GLY A 71 -5.52 2.62 12.78
N HIS A 72 -6.10 2.09 11.69
CA HIS A 72 -5.36 1.24 10.75
C HIS A 72 -4.31 2.03 9.97
N LEU A 73 -4.66 3.25 9.55
CA LEU A 73 -3.71 4.14 8.88
C LEU A 73 -2.55 4.54 9.82
N GLU A 74 -2.84 4.86 11.08
CA GLU A 74 -1.81 5.19 12.06
C GLU A 74 -0.87 4.02 12.32
N ARG A 75 -1.40 2.80 12.31
CA ARG A 75 -0.57 1.58 12.36
C ARG A 75 0.37 1.49 11.15
N LEU A 76 -0.12 1.72 9.92
CA LEU A 76 0.72 1.75 8.73
C LEU A 76 1.77 2.86 8.78
N ARG A 77 1.40 4.07 9.22
CA ARG A 77 2.34 5.19 9.43
C ARG A 77 3.43 4.83 10.44
N ARG A 78 3.06 4.16 11.52
CA ARG A 78 4.00 3.65 12.52
C ARG A 78 4.98 2.65 11.91
N ILE A 79 4.50 1.71 11.11
CA ILE A 79 5.35 0.75 10.39
C ILE A 79 6.30 1.48 9.44
N ARG A 80 5.82 2.47 8.68
CA ARG A 80 6.67 3.28 7.80
C ARG A 80 7.80 3.93 8.58
N THR A 81 7.50 4.59 9.70
CA THR A 81 8.52 5.19 10.57
C THR A 81 9.56 4.17 11.02
N LEU A 82 9.14 2.97 11.46
CA LEU A 82 10.06 1.91 11.85
C LEU A 82 10.95 1.44 10.68
N LEU A 83 10.41 1.35 9.47
CA LEU A 83 11.18 0.98 8.28
C LEU A 83 12.10 2.11 7.79
N THR A 84 11.68 3.37 7.91
CA THR A 84 12.51 4.54 7.59
C THR A 84 13.73 4.61 8.50
N THR A 85 13.56 4.35 9.81
CA THR A 85 14.72 4.28 10.74
C THR A 85 15.73 3.19 10.40
N ARG A 86 15.34 2.18 9.61
CA ARG A 86 16.21 1.10 9.11
C ARG A 86 16.74 1.34 7.70
N GLY A 87 16.39 2.47 7.08
CA GLY A 87 16.75 2.81 5.71
C GLY A 87 15.99 1.99 4.64
N THR A 88 14.89 1.33 5.00
CA THR A 88 14.10 0.50 4.06
C THR A 88 12.96 1.28 3.40
N ALA A 89 12.34 2.20 4.15
CA ALA A 89 11.25 3.04 3.66
C ALA A 89 11.66 4.52 3.61
N THR A 90 10.86 5.33 2.92
CA THR A 90 10.99 6.78 2.90
C THR A 90 9.61 7.42 3.13
N GLU A 91 9.55 8.75 3.21
CA GLU A 91 8.26 9.47 3.25
C GLU A 91 7.44 9.27 1.97
N ALA A 92 8.08 8.91 0.85
CA ALA A 92 7.41 8.57 -0.40
C ALA A 92 6.76 7.17 -0.37
N THR A 93 7.14 6.30 0.59
CA THR A 93 6.48 5.01 0.78
C THR A 93 5.04 5.23 1.21
N ARG A 94 4.11 4.80 0.37
CA ARG A 94 2.67 5.07 0.49
C ARG A 94 1.96 4.04 1.38
N PRO A 95 1.10 4.46 2.32
CA PRO A 95 0.22 3.55 3.04
C PRO A 95 -0.97 3.13 2.15
N HIS A 96 -1.23 1.83 2.10
CA HIS A 96 -2.31 1.21 1.33
C HIS A 96 -3.30 0.50 2.27
N CYS A 97 -4.54 0.99 2.31
CA CYS A 97 -5.61 0.38 3.09
C CYS A 97 -6.51 -0.42 2.14
N PHE A 98 -6.54 -1.75 2.31
CA PHE A 98 -7.41 -2.63 1.52
C PHE A 98 -8.59 -3.08 2.37
N SER A 99 -9.82 -2.77 1.96
CA SER A 99 -11.02 -3.24 2.67
C SER A 99 -12.10 -3.80 1.76
N GLY A 100 -12.58 -5.00 2.10
CA GLY A 100 -13.80 -5.59 1.53
C GLY A 100 -15.09 -5.00 2.08
N ALA A 101 -15.05 -4.36 3.26
CA ALA A 101 -16.23 -3.76 3.91
C ALA A 101 -16.26 -2.21 3.82
N GLY A 102 -15.19 -1.58 3.32
CA GLY A 102 -15.09 -0.13 3.10
C GLY A 102 -14.27 0.61 4.15
N PHE A 103 -14.42 1.95 4.19
CA PHE A 103 -13.62 2.85 5.01
C PHE A 103 -14.51 3.82 5.79
N THR A 104 -14.02 4.33 6.92
CA THR A 104 -14.72 5.38 7.67
C THR A 104 -14.64 6.73 6.96
N ASP A 105 -15.60 7.62 7.23
CA ASP A 105 -15.60 8.99 6.70
C ASP A 105 -14.34 9.78 7.06
N GLU A 106 -13.82 9.55 8.27
CA GLU A 106 -12.56 10.13 8.74
C GLU A 106 -11.38 9.69 7.86
N LEU A 107 -11.27 8.39 7.57
CA LEU A 107 -10.19 7.88 6.73
C LEU A 107 -10.32 8.38 5.27
N HIS A 108 -11.55 8.47 4.75
CA HIS A 108 -11.79 9.13 3.48
C HIS A 108 -11.39 10.61 3.48
N HIS A 109 -11.66 11.34 4.57
CA HIS A 109 -11.24 12.73 4.71
C HIS A 109 -9.71 12.85 4.71
N LEU A 110 -9.01 11.99 5.46
CA LEU A 110 -7.54 11.96 5.46
C LEU A 110 -6.99 11.69 4.05
N ALA A 111 -7.50 10.68 3.34
CA ALA A 111 -7.03 10.34 1.99
C ALA A 111 -7.31 11.44 0.94
N ARG A 112 -8.39 12.21 1.09
CA ARG A 112 -8.63 13.39 0.22
C ARG A 112 -7.62 14.51 0.44
N ASN A 113 -7.12 14.67 1.67
CA ASN A 113 -6.14 15.70 2.01
C ASN A 113 -4.69 15.27 1.80
N ASP A 114 -4.44 13.95 1.69
CA ASP A 114 -3.12 13.38 1.49
C ASP A 114 -3.19 12.27 0.42
N PRO A 115 -2.83 12.58 -0.85
CA PRO A 115 -2.90 11.63 -1.96
C PRO A 115 -1.87 10.49 -1.84
N ALA A 116 -0.97 10.50 -0.86
CA ALA A 116 -0.11 9.34 -0.59
C ALA A 116 -0.92 8.18 0.00
N ILE A 117 -2.02 8.45 0.70
CA ILE A 117 -2.89 7.44 1.29
C ILE A 117 -3.76 6.81 0.20
N GLN A 118 -3.55 5.52 -0.08
CA GLN A 118 -4.41 4.81 -1.03
C GLN A 118 -5.47 4.02 -0.30
N LEU A 119 -6.73 4.30 -0.61
CA LEU A 119 -7.88 3.49 -0.22
C LEU A 119 -8.22 2.58 -1.39
N ILE A 120 -8.28 1.27 -1.12
CA ILE A 120 -8.47 0.23 -2.13
C ILE A 120 -9.63 -0.64 -1.67
N ASP A 121 -10.81 -0.33 -2.16
CA ASP A 121 -12.02 -1.10 -1.85
C ASP A 121 -12.11 -2.39 -2.69
N LEU A 122 -13.17 -3.16 -2.44
CA LEU A 122 -13.44 -4.40 -3.18
C LEU A 122 -13.58 -4.18 -4.70
N THR A 123 -14.19 -3.06 -5.11
CA THR A 123 -14.36 -2.73 -6.53
C THR A 123 -12.99 -2.54 -7.18
N ARG A 124 -12.10 -1.81 -6.51
CA ARG A 124 -10.72 -1.59 -6.96
C ARG A 124 -9.87 -2.87 -6.91
N LEU A 125 -10.08 -3.73 -5.91
CA LEU A 125 -9.46 -5.06 -5.84
C LEU A 125 -9.86 -5.97 -6.99
N CYS A 126 -11.13 -5.90 -7.43
CA CYS A 126 -11.65 -6.74 -8.50
C CYS A 126 -11.46 -6.15 -9.91
N HIS A 127 -11.37 -4.83 -10.05
CA HIS A 127 -11.36 -4.13 -11.35
C HIS A 127 -10.07 -3.35 -11.64
N GLY A 128 -9.33 -2.94 -10.62
CA GLY A 128 -8.00 -2.35 -10.74
C GLY A 128 -7.89 -0.88 -11.13
N GLU A 129 -8.99 -0.13 -11.07
CA GLU A 129 -9.06 1.33 -11.24
C GLU A 129 -9.35 2.03 -9.90
#